data_AF-A0A8S9MPE0-F1
#
_entry.id   AF-A0A8S9MPE0-F1
#
_cell.length_a   1.000
_cell.length_b   1.000
_cell.length_c   1.000
_cell.angle_alpha   90.00
_cell.angle_beta   90.00
_cell.angle_gamma   90.00
#
_symmetry.space_group_name_H-M   'P 1'
#
loop_
_entity.id
_entity.type
_entity.pdbx_description
1 polymer ?
#
loop_
_entity_poly.entity_id
_entity_poly.type
_entity_poly.pdbx_seq_one_letter_code
_entity_poly.pdbx_strand_id
1 'polypeptide(L)' 'MPAGHGVRARTRDLFARGFRKKGTIPLSTYLRTFKVGDYVDVKVNGAIHKGMPHKFYHGRTGRVWNVTKRAVGVEVNKQV' A
#
# COMPACT_ATOMS: atom_id res chain seq x y z
N MET A 1 25.50 -12.65 -8.53
CA MET A 1 24.39 -13.43 -7.96
C MET A 1 23.07 -12.77 -8.36
N PRO A 2 22.19 -13.42 -9.15
CA PRO A 2 20.85 -12.88 -9.37
C PRO A 2 20.13 -12.74 -8.02
N ALA A 3 19.46 -11.61 -7.80
CA ALA A 3 18.80 -11.34 -6.53
C ALA A 3 17.62 -12.30 -6.35
N GLY A 4 17.46 -12.86 -5.14
CA GLY A 4 16.36 -13.77 -4.85
C GLY A 4 14.98 -13.17 -5.12
N HIS A 5 14.05 -13.99 -5.59
CA HIS A 5 12.67 -13.60 -5.92
C HIS A 5 11.75 -13.49 -4.69
N GLY A 6 12.30 -13.04 -3.55
CA GLY A 6 11.52 -12.85 -2.33
C GLY A 6 10.45 -11.77 -2.49
N VAL A 7 9.33 -11.94 -1.80
CA VAL A 7 8.17 -11.02 -1.82
C VAL A 7 8.56 -9.56 -1.55
N ARG A 8 9.58 -9.34 -0.71
CA ARG A 8 10.10 -8.00 -0.35
C ARG A 8 11.55 -7.77 -0.81
N ALA A 9 12.02 -8.53 -1.81
CA ALA A 9 13.34 -8.30 -2.38
C ALA A 9 13.41 -6.91 -3.02
N ARG A 10 14.53 -6.19 -2.83
CA ARG A 10 14.77 -4.84 -3.40
C ARG A 10 13.75 -3.76 -2.95
N THR A 11 13.23 -3.86 -1.72
CA THR A 11 12.28 -2.85 -1.18
C THR A 11 12.85 -2.02 -0.02
N ARG A 12 14.18 -1.96 0.12
CA ARG A 12 14.85 -1.28 1.25
C ARG A 12 14.33 0.14 1.43
N ASP A 13 14.39 0.95 0.39
CA ASP A 13 13.94 2.34 0.44
C ASP A 13 12.45 2.48 0.12
N LEU A 14 11.90 1.55 -0.67
CA LEU A 14 10.50 1.59 -1.12
C LEU A 14 9.49 1.49 0.03
N PHE A 15 9.80 0.69 1.06
CA PHE A 15 8.99 0.57 2.28
C PHE A 15 9.57 1.33 3.47
N ALA A 16 10.76 1.92 3.34
CA ALA A 16 11.31 2.79 4.38
C ALA A 16 10.42 4.02 4.56
N ARG A 17 10.23 4.42 5.82
CA ARG A 17 9.59 5.70 6.12
C ARG A 17 10.60 6.83 5.94
N GLY A 18 10.17 7.91 5.30
CA GLY A 18 11.00 9.08 5.09
C GLY A 18 11.52 9.69 6.40
N PHE A 19 12.57 10.50 6.28
CA PHE A 19 13.14 11.21 7.41
C PHE A 19 12.08 12.02 8.16
N ARG A 20 12.13 11.99 9.50
CA ARG A 20 11.13 12.59 10.42
C ARG A 20 9.68 12.14 10.23
N LYS A 21 9.43 11.12 9.41
CA LYS A 21 8.11 10.51 9.24
C LYS A 21 8.06 9.13 9.90
N LYS A 22 8.86 8.85 10.93
CA LYS A 22 8.81 7.59 11.69
C LYS A 22 7.74 7.66 12.79
N GLY A 23 7.33 6.51 13.34
CA GLY A 23 6.35 6.42 14.42
C GLY A 23 4.93 6.03 13.96
N THR A 24 3.92 6.40 14.76
CA THR A 24 2.52 6.04 14.52
C THR A 24 1.95 6.78 13.31
N ILE A 25 0.95 6.17 12.65
CA ILE A 25 0.24 6.78 11.52
C ILE A 25 -0.80 7.77 12.06
N PRO A 26 -0.96 8.98 11.50
CA PRO A 26 -2.00 9.90 11.93
C PRO A 26 -3.40 9.30 11.73
N LEU A 27 -4.31 9.58 12.67
CA LEU A 27 -5.67 9.04 12.68
C LEU A 27 -6.49 9.44 11.45
N SER A 28 -6.14 10.55 10.80
CA SER A 28 -6.79 11.01 9.55
C SER A 28 -6.76 9.97 8.44
N THR A 29 -5.75 9.09 8.40
CA THR A 29 -5.68 8.01 7.40
C THR A 29 -6.75 6.95 7.65
N TYR A 30 -7.08 6.66 8.90
CA TYR A 30 -8.07 5.66 9.27
C TYR A 30 -9.50 6.18 9.23
N LEU A 31 -9.69 7.47 9.53
CA LEU A 31 -11.01 8.11 9.54
C LEU A 31 -11.47 8.53 8.14
N ARG A 32 -10.59 8.46 7.13
CA ARG A 32 -10.96 8.74 5.74
C ARG A 32 -11.92 7.65 5.24
N THR A 33 -13.11 8.07 4.85
CA THR A 33 -14.11 7.20 4.25
C THR A 33 -13.83 6.99 2.76
N PHE A 34 -14.15 5.79 2.27
CA PHE A 34 -14.04 5.41 0.87
C PHE A 34 -15.36 4.81 0.43
N LYS A 35 -15.75 5.08 -0.81
CA LYS A 35 -16.93 4.48 -1.44
C LYS A 35 -16.49 3.59 -2.60
N VAL A 36 -17.33 2.62 -2.93
CA VAL A 36 -17.13 1.78 -4.11
C VAL A 36 -17.16 2.67 -5.35
N GLY A 37 -16.16 2.51 -6.20
CA GLY A 37 -16.00 3.29 -7.42
C GLY A 37 -15.06 4.49 -7.32
N ASP A 38 -14.61 4.87 -6.11
CA ASP A 38 -13.65 5.95 -5.92
C ASP A 38 -12.26 5.58 -6.47
N TYR A 39 -11.55 6.57 -7.02
CA TYR A 39 -10.14 6.44 -7.40
C TYR A 39 -9.24 6.69 -6.19
N VAL A 40 -8.30 5.77 -5.95
CA VAL A 40 -7.38 5.82 -4.80
C VAL A 40 -5.97 5.41 -5.19
N ASP A 41 -4.98 5.98 -4.51
CA ASP A 41 -3.57 5.61 -4.66
C ASP A 41 -3.15 4.57 -3.63
N VAL A 42 -2.46 3.53 -4.09
CA VAL A 42 -1.90 2.48 -3.24
C VAL A 42 -0.51 2.90 -2.78
N LYS A 43 -0.42 3.53 -1.60
CA LYS A 43 0.86 3.87 -0.96
C LYS A 43 1.07 3.09 0.34
N VAL A 44 2.10 2.27 0.37
CA VAL A 44 2.44 1.46 1.55
C VAL A 44 3.07 2.30 2.66
N ASN A 45 2.63 2.06 3.89
CA ASN A 45 3.27 2.55 5.10
C ASN A 45 4.01 1.42 5.81
N GLY A 46 5.34 1.55 5.93
CA GLY A 46 6.20 0.53 6.56
C GLY A 46 5.95 0.27 8.04
N ALA A 47 5.14 1.08 8.73
CA ALA A 47 4.78 0.84 10.14
C ALA A 47 3.72 -0.27 10.32
N ILE A 48 2.95 -0.60 9.28
CA ILE A 48 1.90 -1.62 9.34
C ILE A 48 2.32 -2.83 8.51
N HIS A 49 2.51 -3.97 9.16
CA HIS A 49 3.02 -5.18 8.50
C HIS A 49 1.94 -6.04 7.84
N LYS A 50 0.73 -6.05 8.42
CA LYS A 50 -0.38 -6.89 7.95
C LYS A 50 -1.15 -6.18 6.83
N GLY A 51 -1.58 -6.93 5.83
CA GLY A 51 -2.36 -6.38 4.70
C GLY A 51 -1.55 -5.55 3.70
N MET A 52 -0.21 -5.55 3.79
CA MET A 52 0.62 -4.87 2.80
C MET A 52 0.53 -5.54 1.42
N PRO A 53 0.32 -4.77 0.35
CA PRO A 53 0.38 -5.29 -1.02
C PRO A 53 1.81 -5.63 -1.44
N HIS A 54 1.95 -6.43 -2.49
CA HIS A 54 3.24 -6.66 -3.13
C HIS A 54 3.81 -5.35 -3.71
N LYS A 55 5.14 -5.19 -3.67
CA LYS A 55 5.86 -3.96 -4.06
C LYS A 55 5.50 -3.43 -5.45
N PHE A 56 5.10 -4.31 -6.38
CA PHE A 56 4.70 -3.93 -7.73
C PHE A 56 3.52 -2.94 -7.76
N TYR A 57 2.59 -3.07 -6.82
CA TYR A 57 1.37 -2.26 -6.76
C TYR A 57 1.57 -0.94 -6.00
N HIS A 58 2.74 -0.71 -5.40
CA HIS A 58 3.03 0.53 -4.70
C HIS A 58 3.15 1.69 -5.69
N GLY A 59 2.43 2.77 -5.43
CA GLY A 59 2.36 3.94 -6.31
C GLY A 59 1.43 3.78 -7.51
N ARG A 60 0.58 2.74 -7.53
CA ARG A 60 -0.47 2.59 -8.55
C ARG A 60 -1.76 3.23 -8.06
N THR A 61 -2.44 3.91 -8.96
CA THR A 61 -3.82 4.34 -8.77
C THR A 61 -4.75 3.22 -9.21
N GLY A 62 -5.82 2.99 -8.46
CA GLY A 62 -6.84 2.00 -8.79
C GLY A 62 -8.21 2.44 -8.35
N ARG A 63 -9.20 1.58 -8.61
CA ARG A 63 -10.60 1.85 -8.25
C ARG A 63 -11.02 0.98 -7.08
N VAL A 64 -11.74 1.54 -6.12
CA VAL A 64 -12.26 0.77 -4.99
C VAL A 64 -13.36 -0.17 -5.48
N TRP A 65 -13.16 -1.48 -5.32
CA TRP A 65 -14.17 -2.49 -5.68
C TRP A 65 -14.97 -2.96 -4.46
N ASN A 66 -14.37 -2.95 -3.27
CA ASN A 66 -15.03 -3.35 -2.03
C ASN A 66 -14.44 -2.65 -0.81
N VAL A 67 -15.27 -2.42 0.21
CA VAL A 67 -14.88 -1.82 1.49
C VAL A 67 -15.19 -2.82 2.60
N THR A 68 -14.16 -3.28 3.32
CA THR A 68 -14.30 -4.23 4.43
C THR A 68 -14.05 -3.53 5.77
N LYS A 69 -14.30 -4.23 6.88
CA LYS A 69 -14.20 -3.69 8.25
C LYS A 69 -12.85 -3.04 8.58
N ARG A 70 -11.74 -3.49 8.00
CA ARG A 70 -10.38 -3.01 8.31
C ARG A 70 -9.50 -2.73 7.09
N ALA A 71 -10.02 -2.93 5.88
CA ALA A 71 -9.26 -2.81 4.64
C ALA A 71 -10.15 -2.38 3.47
N VAL A 72 -9.53 -1.77 2.47
CA VAL A 72 -10.18 -1.37 1.22
C VAL A 72 -9.62 -2.24 0.10
N GLY A 73 -10.50 -2.90 -0.63
CA GLY A 73 -10.16 -3.64 -1.83
C GLY A 73 -10.04 -2.67 -3.01
N VAL A 74 -8.86 -2.63 -3.62
CA VAL A 74 -8.56 -1.76 -4.77
C VAL A 74 -8.21 -2.63 -5.98
N GLU A 75 -8.88 -2.37 -7.09
CA GLU A 75 -8.66 -3.03 -8.37
C GLU A 75 -7.56 -2.28 -9.14
N VAL A 76 -6.51 -3.01 -9.53
CA VAL A 76 -5.35 -2.48 -10.24
C VAL A 76 -4.89 -3.49 -11.28
N ASN A 77 -4.71 -3.03 -12.52
CA ASN A 77 -4.18 -3.87 -13.60
C ASN A 77 -2.67 -3.96 -13.53
N LYS A 78 -2.15 -5.20 -13.55
CA LYS A 78 -0.72 -5.48 -13.65
C LYS A 78 -0.32 -5.55 -15.12
N GLN A 79 0.62 -4.72 -15.53
CA GLN A 79 1.30 -4.87 -16.80
C GLN A 79 2.19 -6.12 -16.73
N VAL A 80 1.96 -7.05 -17.65
CA VAL A 80 2.71 -8.31 -17.82
C VAL A 80 3.84 -8.07 -18.80
#